data_AF-A0A6B9T9N9-F1
#
_entry.id   AF-A0A6B9T9N9-F1
#
_cell.length_a   1.000
_cell.length_b   1.000
_cell.length_c   1.000
_cell.angle_alpha   90.00
_cell.angle_beta   90.00
_cell.angle_gamma   90.00
#
_symmetry.space_group_name_H-M   'P 1'
#
loop_
_entity.id
_entity.type
_entity.pdbx_description
1 polymer ?
#
loop_
_entity_poly.entity_id
_entity_poly.type
_entity_poly.pdbx_seq_one_letter_code
_entity_poly.pdbx_strand_id
1 'polypeptide(L)'
;MGDRIVIRITDGDRRSPDLYCHWAGLRAVKAVHDALGESRRDIHNLICNVIVKVMCGECSDASYYLYSAGEAEGMADWDNWTWTFDLPSMMWRSTMPQLEGRLLTMSEADDFVRDVRPCLYSDCPCDGFDMPTGSGKPRYTDTLYATREGF
;
A
#
# COMPACT_ATOMS: atom_id res chain seq x y z
N MET A 1 -5.58 -12.17 -6.47
CA MET A 1 -6.51 -11.18 -5.87
C MET A 1 -5.71 -9.90 -5.74
N GLY A 2 -6.27 -8.74 -6.11
CA GLY A 2 -5.54 -7.48 -5.98
C GLY A 2 -5.49 -7.05 -4.52
N ASP A 3 -4.29 -6.83 -4.02
CA ASP A 3 -4.02 -6.33 -2.66
C ASP A 3 -4.93 -5.14 -2.35
N ARG A 4 -5.61 -5.22 -1.20
CA ARG A 4 -6.50 -4.17 -0.71
C ARG A 4 -5.88 -3.58 0.53
N ILE A 5 -5.59 -2.28 0.51
CA ILE A 5 -5.04 -1.62 1.70
C ILE A 5 -5.77 -0.32 1.98
N VAL A 6 -5.77 0.07 3.24
CA VAL A 6 -6.23 1.39 3.68
C VAL A 6 -5.00 2.20 4.03
N ILE A 7 -4.81 3.34 3.38
CA ILE A 7 -3.79 4.31 3.74
C ILE A 7 -4.40 5.32 4.72
N ARG A 8 -3.71 5.50 5.85
CA ARG A 8 -3.99 6.54 6.84
C ARG A 8 -2.78 7.42 6.99
N ILE A 9 -3.01 8.72 7.12
CA ILE A 9 -1.96 9.68 7.45
C ILE A 9 -2.39 10.36 8.74
N THR A 10 -1.46 10.55 9.66
CA THR A 10 -1.70 11.19 10.96
C THR A 10 -0.58 12.18 11.26
N ASP A 11 -0.89 13.30 11.91
CA ASP A 11 0.10 14.24 12.46
C ASP A 11 0.24 14.12 13.99
N GLY A 12 -0.34 13.05 14.56
CA GLY A 12 -0.39 12.78 16.00
C GLY A 12 -1.72 13.20 16.60
N ASP A 13 -2.17 14.42 16.29
CA ASP A 13 -3.40 15.01 16.83
C ASP A 13 -4.60 14.82 15.89
N ARG A 14 -4.35 14.77 14.57
CA ARG A 14 -5.36 14.71 13.52
C ARG A 14 -5.05 13.59 12.54
N ARG A 15 -6.10 13.15 11.86
CA ARG A 15 -6.03 12.10 10.84
C ARG A 15 -6.60 12.60 9.52
N SER A 16 -6.03 12.15 8.42
CA SER A 16 -6.60 12.32 7.10
C SER A 16 -7.88 11.49 6.96
N PRO A 17 -8.71 11.76 5.94
CA PRO A 17 -9.61 10.74 5.42
C PRO A 17 -8.87 9.41 5.16
N ASP A 18 -9.60 8.30 5.30
CA ASP A 18 -9.06 6.96 5.03
C ASP A 18 -9.09 6.74 3.51
N LEU A 19 -7.91 6.53 2.91
CA LEU A 19 -7.79 6.24 1.48
C LEU A 19 -7.80 4.73 1.27
N TYR A 20 -8.95 4.19 0.90
CA TYR A 20 -9.11 2.78 0.56
C TYR A 20 -8.68 2.53 -0.88
N CYS A 21 -7.72 1.63 -1.04
CA CYS A 21 -7.07 1.33 -2.30
C CYS A 21 -7.41 -0.10 -2.73
N HIS A 22 -8.38 -0.25 -3.62
CA HIS A 22 -8.81 -1.54 -4.17
C HIS A 22 -7.95 -1.89 -5.40
N TRP A 23 -7.19 -2.98 -5.31
CA TRP A 23 -6.25 -3.47 -6.34
C TRP A 23 -4.96 -2.67 -6.53
N ALA A 24 -4.81 -1.52 -5.87
CA ALA A 24 -3.53 -0.80 -5.87
C ALA A 24 -2.52 -1.44 -4.90
N GLY A 25 -2.98 -1.96 -3.76
CA GLY A 25 -2.11 -2.61 -2.80
C GLY A 25 -0.96 -1.75 -2.30
N LEU A 26 0.20 -2.38 -2.14
CA LEU A 26 1.45 -1.73 -1.74
C LEU A 26 1.92 -0.61 -2.69
N ARG A 27 1.37 -0.48 -3.91
CA ARG A 27 1.61 0.70 -4.76
C ARG A 27 1.19 1.99 -4.07
N ALA A 28 0.12 1.96 -3.26
CA ALA A 28 -0.34 3.16 -2.56
C ALA A 28 0.62 3.57 -1.44
N VAL A 29 1.36 2.63 -0.83
CA VAL A 29 2.46 2.95 0.10
C VAL A 29 3.57 3.69 -0.64
N LYS A 30 3.99 3.18 -1.81
CA LYS A 30 4.97 3.85 -2.67
C LYS A 30 4.50 5.24 -3.13
N ALA A 31 3.24 5.38 -3.52
CA ALA A 31 2.67 6.67 -3.93
C ALA A 31 2.74 7.73 -2.82
N VAL A 32 2.55 7.33 -1.55
CA VAL A 32 2.74 8.21 -0.39
C VAL A 32 4.21 8.61 -0.25
N HIS A 33 5.15 7.68 -0.44
CA HIS A 33 6.59 8.00 -0.37
C HIS A 33 7.00 8.99 -1.47
N ASP A 34 6.54 8.77 -2.69
CA ASP A 34 6.81 9.67 -3.82
C ASP A 34 6.16 11.06 -3.57
N ALA A 35 4.94 11.11 -3.03
CA ALA A 35 4.26 12.35 -2.69
C ALA A 35 4.94 13.14 -1.54
N LEU A 36 5.63 12.47 -0.63
CA LEU A 36 6.37 13.10 0.47
C LEU A 36 7.55 13.95 -0.02
N GLY A 37 8.21 13.54 -1.10
CA GLY A 37 9.31 14.31 -1.70
C GLY A 37 8.87 15.68 -2.23
N GLU A 38 7.60 15.79 -2.63
CA GLU A 38 6.99 16.97 -3.24
C GLU A 38 6.12 17.78 -2.25
N SER A 39 5.90 17.24 -1.04
CA SER A 39 4.92 17.76 -0.09
C SER A 39 5.52 18.75 0.92
N ARG A 40 4.79 19.83 1.18
CA ARG A 40 4.92 20.59 2.43
C ARG A 40 4.33 19.68 3.49
N ARG A 41 5.18 19.12 4.37
CA ARG A 41 4.89 18.10 5.41
C ARG A 41 3.71 18.46 6.34
N ASP A 42 2.53 18.50 5.77
CA ASP A 42 1.22 18.75 6.33
C ASP A 42 0.29 17.65 5.82
N ILE A 43 -0.58 17.19 6.71
CA ILE A 43 -1.47 16.05 6.49
C ILE A 43 -2.39 16.25 5.27
N HIS A 44 -2.92 17.45 5.09
CA HIS A 44 -3.82 17.78 3.98
C HIS A 44 -3.05 17.93 2.68
N ASN A 45 -1.88 18.54 2.72
CA ASN A 45 -1.06 18.66 1.51
C ASN A 45 -0.59 17.28 1.03
N LEU A 46 -0.16 16.40 1.93
CA LEU A 46 0.28 15.06 1.57
C LEU A 46 -0.85 14.22 0.96
N ILE A 47 -2.03 14.17 1.59
CA ILE A 47 -3.16 13.39 1.04
C ILE A 47 -3.62 13.96 -0.32
N CYS A 48 -3.62 15.28 -0.49
CA CYS A 48 -3.93 15.91 -1.78
C CYS A 48 -2.90 15.53 -2.86
N ASN A 49 -1.60 15.54 -2.57
CA ASN A 49 -0.58 15.14 -3.52
C ASN A 49 -0.73 13.66 -3.93
N VAL A 50 -1.07 12.78 -2.98
CA VAL A 50 -1.37 11.37 -3.28
C VAL A 50 -2.58 11.25 -4.23
N ILE A 51 -3.66 11.97 -3.94
CA ILE A 51 -4.87 11.99 -4.81
C ILE A 51 -4.54 12.50 -6.21
N VAL A 52 -3.75 13.57 -6.33
CA VAL A 52 -3.33 14.10 -7.63
C VAL A 52 -2.54 13.05 -8.41
N LYS A 53 -1.56 12.37 -7.79
CA LYS A 53 -0.79 11.30 -8.44
C LYS A 53 -1.69 10.16 -8.92
N VAL A 54 -2.69 9.77 -8.11
CA VAL A 54 -3.71 8.79 -8.50
C VAL A 54 -4.50 9.27 -9.72
N MET A 55 -5.00 10.51 -9.70
CA MET A 55 -5.77 11.09 -10.80
C MET A 55 -4.97 11.26 -12.09
N CYS A 56 -3.66 11.52 -11.98
CA CYS A 56 -2.74 11.61 -13.11
C CYS A 56 -2.40 10.23 -13.72
N GLY A 57 -2.93 9.12 -13.17
CA GLY A 57 -2.66 7.78 -13.64
C GLY A 57 -1.28 7.25 -13.27
N GLU A 58 -0.55 7.93 -12.37
CA GLU A 58 0.75 7.49 -11.87
C GLU A 58 0.59 6.28 -10.94
N CYS A 59 -0.60 6.08 -10.40
CA CYS A 59 -0.99 4.88 -9.67
C CYS A 59 -1.88 4.04 -10.60
N SER A 60 -1.56 2.75 -10.79
CA SER A 60 -2.15 1.79 -11.75
C SER A 60 -3.69 1.81 -11.87
N ASP A 61 -4.24 1.16 -12.91
CA ASP A 61 -5.68 0.89 -13.11
C ASP A 61 -6.30 0.11 -11.93
N ALA A 62 -6.62 0.86 -10.89
CA ALA A 62 -7.09 0.41 -9.59
C ALA A 62 -8.20 1.37 -9.15
N SER A 63 -9.03 0.93 -8.21
CA SER A 63 -10.12 1.76 -7.70
C SER A 63 -9.74 2.36 -6.35
N TYR A 64 -9.93 3.66 -6.21
CA TYR A 64 -9.59 4.42 -5.01
C TYR A 64 -10.85 5.04 -4.44
N TYR A 65 -11.00 4.97 -3.12
CA TYR A 65 -12.16 5.47 -2.40
C TYR A 65 -11.68 6.27 -1.19
N LEU A 66 -12.26 7.44 -0.98
CA LEU A 66 -12.01 8.26 0.20
C LEU A 66 -13.19 8.12 1.15
N TYR A 67 -12.90 7.68 2.36
CA TYR A 67 -13.86 7.57 3.45
C TYR A 67 -13.51 8.58 4.54
N SER A 68 -14.50 9.00 5.34
CA SER A 68 -14.19 9.80 6.52
C SER A 68 -13.30 8.99 7.46
N ALA A 69 -12.52 9.66 8.32
CA ALA A 69 -11.58 8.98 9.20
C ALA A 69 -12.27 7.90 10.05
N GLY A 70 -11.79 6.65 9.97
CA GLY A 70 -12.37 5.50 10.67
C GLY A 70 -13.56 4.83 9.97
N GLU A 71 -14.15 5.44 8.93
CA GLU A 71 -15.26 4.82 8.19
C GLU A 71 -14.81 3.67 7.28
N ALA A 72 -13.52 3.55 6.98
CA ALA A 72 -12.98 2.40 6.28
C ALA A 72 -12.84 1.15 7.20
N GLU A 73 -13.00 1.31 8.51
CA GLU A 73 -12.97 0.18 9.46
C GLU A 73 -14.17 -0.73 9.23
N GLY A 74 -13.91 -1.98 8.85
CA GLY A 74 -14.96 -2.97 8.61
C GLY A 74 -15.57 -2.97 7.21
N MET A 75 -15.19 -2.06 6.31
CA MET A 75 -15.62 -2.03 4.90
C MET A 75 -15.00 -3.15 4.02
N ALA A 76 -14.40 -4.13 4.67
CA ALA A 76 -13.15 -4.69 4.22
C ALA A 76 -13.04 -6.15 4.69
N ASP A 77 -13.74 -7.07 4.02
CA ASP A 77 -13.55 -8.51 4.20
C ASP A 77 -12.06 -8.90 4.08
N TRP A 78 -11.54 -9.51 5.15
CA TRP A 78 -10.37 -10.39 5.35
C TRP A 78 -8.98 -10.02 4.73
N ASP A 79 -8.92 -9.21 3.68
CA ASP A 79 -7.71 -8.90 2.91
C ASP A 79 -7.20 -7.46 3.11
N ASN A 80 -7.75 -6.71 4.07
CA ASN A 80 -7.53 -5.28 4.19
C ASN A 80 -6.57 -4.95 5.32
N TRP A 81 -5.35 -4.60 4.94
CA TRP A 81 -4.35 -4.14 5.90
C TRP A 81 -4.31 -2.62 5.91
N THR A 82 -4.37 -2.05 7.10
CA THR A 82 -4.25 -0.60 7.29
C THR A 82 -2.78 -0.26 7.42
N TRP A 83 -2.32 0.66 6.60
CA TRP A 83 -1.00 1.26 6.66
C TRP A 83 -1.15 2.70 7.13
N THR A 84 -0.66 2.99 8.33
CA THR A 84 -0.72 4.32 8.93
C THR A 84 0.66 4.96 8.88
N PHE A 85 0.76 6.10 8.22
CA PHE A 85 1.95 6.95 8.21
C PHE A 85 1.81 8.07 9.24
N ASP A 86 2.76 8.12 10.16
CA ASP A 86 2.89 9.18 11.17
C ASP A 86 3.88 10.24 10.67
N LEU A 87 3.35 11.42 10.37
CA LEU A 87 4.07 12.52 9.72
C LEU A 87 5.15 13.15 10.63
N PRO A 88 4.90 13.44 11.92
CA PRO A 88 5.95 13.89 12.84
C PRO A 88 7.12 12.93 12.97
N SER A 89 6.85 11.63 13.14
CA SER A 89 7.91 10.63 13.34
C SER A 89 8.49 10.11 12.04
N MET A 90 7.82 10.33 10.91
CA MET A 90 8.15 9.80 9.58
C MET A 90 8.20 8.26 9.56
N MET A 91 7.29 7.63 10.32
CA MET A 91 7.25 6.17 10.51
C MET A 91 5.93 5.58 10.01
N TRP A 92 5.99 4.32 9.61
CA TRP A 92 4.85 3.48 9.26
C TRP A 92 4.49 2.51 10.38
N ARG A 93 3.19 2.26 10.51
CA ARG A 93 2.59 1.13 11.22
C ARG A 93 1.66 0.40 10.28
N SER A 94 1.62 -0.92 10.38
CA SER A 94 0.69 -1.73 9.59
C SER A 94 -0.06 -2.73 10.47
N THR A 95 -1.32 -3.00 10.12
CA THR A 95 -2.09 -4.12 10.70
C THR A 95 -1.84 -5.44 9.96
N MET A 96 -0.96 -5.44 8.96
CA MET A 96 -0.55 -6.63 8.24
C MET A 96 0.16 -7.60 9.21
N PRO A 97 -0.20 -8.89 9.28
CA PRO A 97 0.29 -9.81 10.32
C PRO A 97 1.82 -9.92 10.44
N GLN A 98 2.56 -9.82 9.32
CA GLN A 98 4.04 -9.88 9.33
C GLN A 98 4.69 -8.61 9.90
N LEU A 99 3.94 -7.52 9.98
CA LEU A 99 4.41 -6.19 10.37
C LEU A 99 3.70 -5.67 11.63
N GLU A 100 2.71 -6.42 12.15
CA GLU A 100 1.92 -6.02 13.30
C GLU A 100 2.82 -5.79 14.52
N GLY A 101 2.59 -4.67 15.20
CA GLY A 101 3.41 -4.24 16.35
C GLY A 101 4.77 -3.63 15.99
N ARG A 102 5.19 -3.65 14.72
CA ARG A 102 6.44 -3.02 14.26
C ARG A 102 6.22 -1.56 13.89
N LEU A 103 7.25 -0.77 14.17
CA LEU A 103 7.43 0.57 13.63
C LEU A 103 8.46 0.47 12.51
N LEU A 104 8.11 0.93 11.32
CA LEU A 104 8.98 0.89 10.15
C LEU A 104 9.37 2.32 9.78
N THR A 105 10.65 2.55 9.55
CA THR A 105 11.09 3.76 8.84
C THR A 105 10.55 3.77 7.42
N MET A 106 10.61 4.92 6.75
CA MET A 106 10.27 4.98 5.32
C MET A 106 11.08 3.99 4.48
N SER A 107 12.40 3.88 4.73
CA SER A 107 13.26 2.94 4.00
C SER A 107 12.83 1.49 4.23
N GLU A 108 12.59 1.09 5.48
CA GLU A 108 12.18 -0.29 5.78
C GLU A 108 10.80 -0.64 5.19
N ALA A 109 9.89 0.33 5.15
CA ALA A 109 8.62 0.17 4.47
C ALA A 109 8.81 0.05 2.94
N ASP A 110 9.67 0.86 2.33
CA ASP A 110 9.98 0.80 0.90
C ASP A 110 10.67 -0.52 0.51
N ASP A 111 11.63 -0.97 1.32
CA ASP A 111 12.33 -2.24 1.12
C ASP A 111 11.35 -3.42 1.24
N PHE A 112 10.42 -3.38 2.21
CA PHE A 112 9.35 -4.37 2.29
C PHE A 112 8.46 -4.37 1.04
N VAL A 113 8.07 -3.20 0.53
CA VAL A 113 7.25 -3.08 -0.68
C VAL A 113 8.02 -3.59 -1.91
N ARG A 114 9.32 -3.32 -1.99
CA ARG A 114 10.20 -3.82 -3.05
C ARG A 114 10.35 -5.34 -3.01
N ASP A 115 10.48 -5.93 -1.82
CA ASP A 115 10.60 -7.38 -1.65
C ASP A 115 9.32 -8.11 -2.04
N VAL A 116 8.15 -7.57 -1.65
CA VAL A 116 6.85 -8.20 -1.95
C VAL A 116 6.38 -7.91 -3.37
N ARG A 117 6.67 -6.72 -3.90
CA ARG A 117 6.23 -6.23 -5.22
C ARG A 117 7.39 -5.58 -5.99
N PRO A 118 8.41 -6.35 -6.40
CA PRO A 118 9.60 -5.81 -7.09
C PRO A 118 9.27 -5.15 -8.43
N CYS A 119 8.19 -5.58 -9.09
CA CYS A 119 7.68 -4.99 -10.34
C CYS A 119 7.26 -3.52 -10.24
N LEU A 120 7.20 -2.94 -9.04
CA LEU A 120 6.89 -1.51 -8.84
C LEU A 120 8.12 -0.59 -8.98
N TYR A 121 9.33 -1.14 -8.98
CA TYR A 121 10.58 -0.36 -8.88
C TYR A 121 11.44 -0.41 -10.15
N SER A 122 10.87 -0.86 -11.28
CA SER A 122 11.51 -0.90 -12.61
C SER A 122 12.64 -1.93 -12.80
N ASP A 123 13.22 -2.48 -11.73
CA ASP A 123 14.34 -3.45 -11.82
C ASP A 123 13.89 -4.92 -11.99
N CYS A 124 12.60 -5.18 -12.17
CA CYS A 124 12.07 -6.54 -12.32
C CYS A 124 11.41 -6.69 -13.70
N PRO A 125 11.75 -7.73 -14.50
CA PRO A 125 11.11 -7.95 -15.78
C PRO A 125 9.65 -8.35 -15.52
N CYS A 126 8.75 -7.38 -15.69
CA CYS A 126 7.31 -7.55 -15.61
C CYS A 126 6.80 -8.65 -16.58
N ASP A 127 7.59 -8.97 -17.60
CA ASP A 127 7.32 -9.99 -18.62
C ASP A 127 7.47 -11.43 -18.09
N GLY A 128 8.09 -11.64 -16.92
CA GLY A 128 8.26 -12.96 -16.30
C GLY A 128 7.10 -13.38 -15.38
N PHE A 129 6.25 -12.43 -15.00
CA PHE A 129 5.00 -12.70 -14.27
C PHE A 129 3.84 -12.53 -15.25
N ASP A 130 3.68 -13.51 -16.13
CA ASP A 130 2.45 -13.69 -16.90
C ASP A 130 1.26 -13.53 -15.94
N MET A 131 0.57 -12.39 -16.04
CA MET A 131 -0.81 -12.31 -15.60
C MET A 131 -1.54 -13.36 -16.43
N PRO A 132 -2.16 -14.40 -15.84
CA PRO A 132 -2.72 -15.47 -16.64
C PRO A 132 -3.88 -14.92 -17.46
N THR A 133 -3.58 -14.67 -18.74
CA THR A 133 -4.56 -14.47 -19.79
C THR A 133 -5.22 -15.82 -20.02
N GLY A 134 -6.33 -16.05 -19.34
CA GLY A 134 -7.17 -17.24 -19.56
C GLY A 134 -7.45 -18.03 -18.28
N SER A 135 -8.63 -17.80 -17.72
CA SER A 135 -9.41 -18.81 -16.99
C SER A 135 -8.72 -19.68 -15.92
N GLY A 136 -7.84 -19.13 -15.09
CA GLY A 136 -7.32 -19.82 -13.90
C GLY A 136 -6.53 -18.88 -13.01
N LYS A 137 -7.20 -18.22 -12.05
CA LYS A 137 -6.53 -17.30 -11.13
C LYS A 137 -5.66 -18.10 -10.13
N PRO A 138 -4.35 -17.84 -10.01
CA PRO A 138 -3.56 -18.35 -8.90
C PRO A 138 -4.10 -17.73 -7.61
N ARG A 139 -4.30 -18.56 -6.58
CA ARG A 139 -4.68 -18.04 -5.26
C ARG A 139 -3.42 -17.62 -4.54
N TYR A 140 -3.49 -16.52 -3.79
CA TYR A 140 -2.37 -15.99 -3.01
C TYR A 140 -1.80 -17.01 -2.01
N THR A 141 -2.60 -18.03 -1.65
CA THR A 141 -2.15 -19.20 -0.88
C THR A 141 -1.02 -19.97 -1.56
N ASP A 142 -0.94 -19.97 -2.89
CA ASP A 142 -0.04 -20.86 -3.65
C ASP A 142 1.40 -20.31 -3.65
N THR A 143 1.58 -18.99 -3.48
CA THR A 143 2.89 -18.33 -3.40
C THR A 143 3.55 -18.38 -2.02
N LEU A 144 2.79 -18.66 -0.95
CA LEU A 144 3.33 -18.72 0.43
C LEU A 144 3.78 -20.12 0.87
N TYR A 145 3.43 -21.18 0.13
CA TYR A 145 3.87 -22.55 0.45
C TYR A 145 5.11 -23.01 -0.33
N ALA A 146 5.50 -22.35 -1.42
CA ALA A 146 6.66 -22.74 -2.21
C ALA A 146 8.01 -22.52 -1.48
N THR A 147 8.06 -21.72 -0.41
CA THR A 147 9.26 -21.51 0.41
C THR A 147 9.33 -22.43 1.62
N ARG A 148 8.43 -23.41 1.77
CA ARG A 148 8.40 -24.33 2.92
C ARG A 148 8.52 -25.81 2.62
N GLU A 149 8.80 -26.19 1.38
CA GLU A 149 9.23 -27.55 1.03
C GLU A 149 10.62 -27.51 0.41
N GLY A 150 11.62 -27.63 1.28
CA GLY A 150 13.02 -27.59 0.90
C GLY A 150 13.92 -28.10 2.03
N PHE A 151 13.64 -29.32 2.51
CA PHE A 151 14.60 -30.26 3.08
C PHE A 151 14.10 -31.69 2.86
#